data_AF-A0A117T0G8-F1
#
_entry.id   AF-A0A117T0G8-F1
#
_cell.length_a   1.000
_cell.length_b   1.000
_cell.length_c   1.000
_cell.angle_alpha   90.00
_cell.angle_beta   90.00
_cell.angle_gamma   90.00
#
_symmetry.space_group_name_H-M   'P 1'
#
loop_
_entity.id
_entity.type
_entity.pdbx_description
1 polymer ?
#
loop_
_entity_poly.entity_id
_entity_poly.type
_entity_poly.pdbx_seq_one_letter_code
_entity_poly.pdbx_strand_id
1 'polypeptide(L)'
;MPTFDNVLVTGNQTIQQDLHVNGNETVQVNLNVNGNQTIQGHLQVNGNQSIVNSLVTGADVDAGGSLWSNYRVGVSNQPVLPAGGASLQQIRFYATGAASQAGLMLKGTDGLDYVLFIDVSSGTPSLAIQPA
;
A
#
# COMPACT_ATOMS: atom_id res chain seq x y z
N MET A 1 -18.57 -32.34 32.55
CA MET A 1 -17.90 -31.05 32.80
C MET A 1 -18.99 -30.03 33.09
N PRO A 2 -18.87 -29.21 34.14
CA PRO A 2 -19.82 -28.13 34.38
C PRO A 2 -19.79 -27.14 33.20
N THR A 3 -20.96 -26.65 32.81
CA THR A 3 -21.12 -25.56 31.84
C THR A 3 -21.68 -24.35 32.58
N PHE A 4 -21.32 -23.16 32.11
CA PHE A 4 -21.83 -21.91 32.63
C PHE A 4 -22.47 -21.14 31.48
N ASP A 5 -23.68 -20.62 31.70
CA ASP A 5 -24.33 -19.78 30.69
C ASP A 5 -23.60 -18.44 30.54
N ASN A 6 -23.11 -17.89 31.66
CA ASN A 6 -22.35 -16.64 31.70
C ASN A 6 -21.26 -16.73 32.78
N VAL A 7 -20.10 -16.14 32.50
CA VAL A 7 -19.00 -16.00 33.44
C VAL A 7 -18.55 -14.54 33.45
N LEU A 8 -18.57 -13.90 34.61
CA LEU A 8 -17.99 -12.58 34.82
C LEU A 8 -16.68 -12.73 35.60
N VAL A 9 -15.58 -12.27 35.01
CA VAL A 9 -14.28 -12.21 35.68
C VAL A 9 -13.92 -10.73 35.86
N THR A 10 -13.81 -10.27 37.10
CA THR A 10 -13.47 -8.88 37.44
C THR A 10 -11.97 -8.65 37.63
N GLY A 11 -11.19 -9.73 37.68
CA GLY A 11 -9.74 -9.71 37.76
C GLY A 11 -9.07 -10.19 36.48
N ASN A 12 -7.79 -10.54 36.58
CA ASN A 12 -7.04 -11.11 35.47
C ASN A 12 -7.42 -12.58 35.27
N GLN A 13 -7.52 -13.00 34.01
CA GLN A 13 -7.70 -14.39 33.63
C GLN A 13 -6.49 -14.86 32.82
N THR A 14 -5.99 -16.05 33.16
CA THR A 14 -4.97 -16.75 32.37
C THR A 14 -5.55 -18.07 31.88
N ILE A 15 -5.48 -18.32 30.57
CA ILE A 15 -5.85 -19.60 29.96
C ILE A 15 -4.56 -20.30 29.55
N GLN A 16 -4.30 -21.45 30.16
CA GLN A 16 -3.02 -22.17 29.99
C GLN A 16 -2.92 -22.96 28.68
N GLN A 17 -4.04 -23.12 27.99
CA GLN A 17 -4.21 -23.92 26.76
C GLN A 17 -4.96 -23.06 25.73
N ASP A 18 -5.68 -23.69 24.80
CA ASP A 18 -6.42 -22.99 23.77
C ASP A 18 -7.71 -22.33 24.31
N LEU A 19 -7.99 -21.13 23.82
CA LEU A 19 -9.28 -20.48 23.94
C LEU A 19 -9.97 -20.51 22.58
N HIS A 20 -11.16 -21.11 22.53
CA HIS A 20 -12.02 -21.03 21.35
C HIS A 20 -13.25 -20.16 21.66
N VAL A 21 -13.45 -19.11 20.88
CA VAL A 21 -14.60 -18.21 20.99
C VAL A 21 -15.44 -18.38 19.73
N ASN A 22 -16.62 -18.98 19.88
CA ASN A 22 -17.57 -19.15 18.76
C ASN A 22 -18.29 -17.85 18.38
N GLY A 23 -18.34 -16.90 19.32
CA GLY A 23 -18.98 -15.60 19.14
C GLY A 23 -17.98 -14.49 18.82
N ASN A 24 -18.39 -13.26 19.08
CA ASN A 24 -17.53 -12.09 18.92
C ASN A 24 -16.59 -11.93 20.12
N GLU A 25 -15.36 -11.50 19.85
CA GLU A 25 -14.40 -11.07 20.85
C GLU A 25 -14.22 -9.55 20.76
N THR A 26 -14.09 -8.87 21.90
CA THR A 26 -13.77 -7.45 21.96
C THR A 26 -12.63 -7.23 22.94
N VAL A 27 -11.51 -6.71 22.44
CA VAL A 27 -10.36 -6.32 23.25
C VAL A 27 -10.34 -4.80 23.37
N GLN A 28 -10.51 -4.30 24.60
CA GLN A 28 -10.69 -2.86 24.83
C GLN A 28 -9.39 -2.04 24.76
N VAL A 29 -8.25 -2.67 25.04
CA VAL A 29 -6.97 -1.96 25.21
C VAL A 29 -5.97 -2.42 24.16
N ASN A 30 -5.24 -3.50 24.44
CA ASN A 30 -4.17 -3.99 23.56
C ASN A 30 -4.34 -5.49 23.33
N LEU A 31 -4.15 -5.91 22.08
CA LEU A 31 -3.95 -7.30 21.70
C LEU A 31 -2.49 -7.47 21.28
N ASN A 32 -1.76 -8.35 21.97
CA ASN A 32 -0.42 -8.75 21.55
C ASN A 32 -0.47 -10.22 21.11
N VAL A 33 -0.07 -10.48 19.87
CA VAL A 33 0.02 -11.83 19.30
C VAL A 33 1.49 -12.12 19.05
N ASN A 34 2.09 -13.00 19.86
CA ASN A 34 3.48 -13.42 19.68
C ASN A 34 3.67 -14.44 18.53
N GLY A 35 2.57 -15.07 18.11
CA GLY A 35 2.54 -16.03 17.01
C GLY A 35 1.95 -15.45 15.73
N ASN A 36 1.40 -16.32 14.89
CA ASN A 36 0.72 -15.91 13.66
C ASN A 36 -0.75 -15.57 13.93
N GLN A 37 -1.27 -14.59 13.20
CA GLN A 37 -2.68 -14.27 13.16
C GLN A 37 -3.20 -14.43 11.73
N THR A 38 -4.35 -15.09 11.59
CA THR A 38 -5.08 -15.19 10.32
C THR A 38 -6.43 -14.53 10.47
N ILE A 39 -6.77 -13.61 9.57
CA ILE A 39 -8.08 -12.98 9.49
C ILE A 39 -8.71 -13.42 8.18
N GLN A 40 -9.79 -14.20 8.27
CA GLN A 40 -10.50 -14.70 7.08
C GLN A 40 -11.44 -13.65 6.47
N GLY A 41 -11.86 -12.67 7.28
CA GLY A 41 -12.71 -11.56 6.86
C GLY A 41 -11.91 -10.28 6.58
N HIS A 42 -12.57 -9.14 6.75
CA HIS A 42 -11.94 -7.83 6.58
C HIS A 42 -11.17 -7.42 7.85
N LEU A 43 -10.03 -6.77 7.65
CA LEU A 43 -9.32 -6.04 8.68
C LEU A 43 -9.47 -4.55 8.40
N GLN A 44 -10.05 -3.80 9.34
CA GLN A 44 -10.06 -2.35 9.32
C GLN A 44 -9.15 -1.84 10.44
N VAL A 45 -8.19 -0.97 10.07
CA VAL A 45 -7.31 -0.29 11.03
C VAL A 45 -7.61 1.21 10.93
N ASN A 46 -8.18 1.78 11.99
CA ASN A 46 -8.49 3.22 12.03
C ASN A 46 -7.28 4.08 12.38
N GLY A 47 -6.21 3.47 12.89
CA GLY A 47 -4.95 4.13 13.22
C GLY A 47 -3.85 3.79 12.22
N ASN A 48 -2.61 3.94 12.65
CA ASN A 48 -1.44 3.61 11.84
C ASN A 48 -1.14 2.11 11.89
N GLN A 49 -0.71 1.56 10.75
CA GLN A 49 -0.17 0.20 10.65
C GLN A 49 1.29 0.27 10.21
N SER A 50 2.16 -0.52 10.85
CA SER A 50 3.54 -0.71 10.45
C SER A 50 3.78 -2.18 10.12
N ILE A 51 4.33 -2.45 8.94
CA ILE A 51 4.68 -3.79 8.47
C ILE A 51 6.19 -3.78 8.20
N VAL A 52 6.94 -4.55 8.98
CA VAL A 52 8.42 -4.46 8.98
C VAL A 52 9.05 -5.27 7.85
N ASN A 53 8.49 -6.43 7.52
CA ASN A 53 9.09 -7.36 6.56
C ASN A 53 8.49 -7.21 5.16
N SER A 54 7.27 -7.71 4.96
CA SER A 54 6.62 -7.72 3.65
C SER A 54 5.11 -7.54 3.76
N LEU A 55 4.56 -6.74 2.85
CA LEU A 55 3.13 -6.66 2.55
C LEU A 55 2.90 -7.24 1.16
N VAL A 56 1.94 -8.16 1.04
CA VAL A 56 1.48 -8.69 -0.25
C VAL A 56 -0.01 -8.42 -0.35
N THR A 57 -0.44 -7.80 -1.44
CA THR A 57 -1.85 -7.56 -1.77
C THR A 57 -2.25 -8.40 -2.96
N GLY A 58 -3.48 -8.91 -2.97
CA GLY A 58 -3.97 -9.77 -4.05
C GLY A 58 -4.54 -9.01 -5.26
N ALA A 59 -4.84 -7.73 -5.09
CA ALA A 59 -5.38 -6.84 -6.11
C ALA A 59 -4.73 -5.46 -5.96
N ASP A 60 -5.52 -4.40 -6.03
CA ASP A 60 -5.02 -3.02 -6.02
C ASP A 60 -4.63 -2.53 -4.62
N VAL A 61 -3.74 -1.54 -4.61
CA VAL A 61 -3.43 -0.71 -3.44
C VAL A 61 -3.92 0.69 -3.75
N ASP A 62 -4.97 1.13 -3.06
CA ASP A 62 -5.43 2.53 -3.07
C ASP A 62 -4.84 3.26 -1.85
N ALA A 63 -4.11 4.34 -2.12
CA ALA A 63 -3.48 5.16 -1.10
C ALA A 63 -3.98 6.60 -1.24
N GLY A 64 -4.70 7.09 -0.24
CA GLY A 64 -5.19 8.48 -0.20
C GLY A 64 -4.08 9.54 -0.07
N GLY A 65 -2.81 9.13 -0.01
CA GLY A 65 -1.64 9.99 0.07
C GLY A 65 -0.49 9.42 -0.78
N SER A 66 0.75 9.82 -0.46
CA SER A 66 1.93 9.40 -1.24
C SER A 66 2.42 7.99 -0.88
N LEU A 67 2.78 7.20 -1.89
CA LEU A 67 3.53 5.95 -1.73
C LEU A 67 5.02 6.22 -1.97
N TRP A 68 5.84 5.98 -0.94
CA TRP A 68 7.30 6.17 -0.99
C TRP A 68 8.01 4.82 -1.06
N SER A 69 8.73 4.57 -2.14
CA SER A 69 9.60 3.40 -2.25
C SER A 69 11.06 3.79 -1.97
N ASN A 70 11.71 3.12 -1.02
CA ASN A 70 13.13 3.37 -0.74
C ASN A 70 14.08 2.86 -1.85
N TYR A 71 13.68 1.82 -2.58
CA TYR A 71 14.55 1.15 -3.55
C TYR A 71 13.98 1.13 -4.96
N ARG A 72 12.92 0.37 -5.20
CA ARG A 72 12.36 0.17 -6.55
C ARG A 72 10.85 0.03 -6.52
N VAL A 73 10.21 0.54 -7.58
CA VAL A 73 8.86 0.17 -7.99
C VAL A 73 9.00 -0.59 -9.31
N GLY A 74 8.46 -1.80 -9.38
CA GLY A 74 8.54 -2.66 -10.56
C GLY A 74 7.17 -3.15 -10.98
N VAL A 75 7.02 -3.45 -12.26
CA VAL A 75 5.82 -4.08 -12.84
C VAL A 75 6.22 -5.44 -13.42
N SER A 76 5.46 -6.49 -13.11
CA SER A 76 5.73 -7.85 -13.58
C SER A 76 5.10 -8.15 -14.95
N ASN A 77 4.02 -7.45 -15.30
CA ASN A 77 3.40 -7.56 -16.63
C ASN A 77 3.90 -6.44 -17.53
N GLN A 78 4.69 -6.80 -18.53
CA GLN A 78 5.10 -5.90 -19.59
C GLN A 78 3.94 -5.73 -20.59
N PRO A 79 3.53 -4.50 -20.95
CA PRO A 79 2.59 -4.28 -22.03
C PRO A 79 3.10 -4.94 -23.31
N VAL A 80 2.21 -5.62 -24.04
CA VAL A 80 2.55 -6.16 -25.37
C VAL A 80 2.97 -4.99 -26.26
N LEU A 81 4.14 -5.09 -26.89
CA LEU A 81 4.61 -4.08 -27.84
C LEU A 81 3.55 -3.87 -28.92
N PRO A 82 3.09 -2.63 -29.18
CA PRO A 82 2.26 -2.34 -30.33
C PRO A 82 2.96 -2.79 -31.61
N ALA A 83 2.22 -3.30 -32.59
CA ALA A 83 2.78 -3.64 -33.89
C ALA A 83 3.38 -2.39 -34.54
N GLY A 84 4.71 -2.29 -34.58
CA GLY A 84 5.45 -1.15 -35.10
C GLY A 84 6.95 -1.26 -34.78
N GLY A 85 7.81 -0.68 -35.62
CA GLY A 85 9.24 -0.61 -35.35
C GLY A 85 9.54 0.30 -34.15
N ALA A 86 10.60 0.01 -33.39
CA ALA A 86 11.05 0.90 -32.33
C ALA A 86 11.36 2.29 -32.88
N SER A 87 10.88 3.34 -32.21
CA SER A 87 11.31 4.71 -32.44
C SER A 87 12.01 5.23 -31.18
N LEU A 88 13.04 6.06 -31.34
CA LEU A 88 13.67 6.74 -30.22
C LEU A 88 12.70 7.80 -29.69
N GLN A 89 11.94 7.46 -28.65
CA GLN A 89 11.11 8.42 -27.92
C GLN A 89 11.85 8.80 -26.63
N GLN A 90 12.55 9.93 -26.64
CA GLN A 90 13.15 10.49 -25.43
C GLN A 90 12.06 10.90 -24.44
N ILE A 91 12.37 10.80 -23.13
CA ILE A 91 11.57 11.45 -22.10
C ILE A 91 11.64 12.96 -22.35
N ARG A 92 10.49 13.61 -22.50
CA ARG A 92 10.42 15.05 -22.67
C ARG A 92 10.60 15.74 -21.32
N PHE A 93 11.66 16.52 -21.18
CA PHE A 93 11.88 17.34 -19.98
C PHE A 93 11.21 18.71 -20.12
N TYR A 94 10.47 19.11 -19.09
CA TYR A 94 9.91 20.45 -18.94
C TYR A 94 10.61 21.16 -17.79
N ALA A 95 11.35 22.24 -18.11
CA ALA A 95 12.13 23.00 -17.12
C ALA A 95 11.26 23.78 -16.12
N THR A 96 9.97 23.95 -16.41
CA THR A 96 9.00 24.61 -15.53
C THR A 96 7.82 23.68 -15.33
N GLY A 97 7.52 23.37 -14.08
CA GLY A 97 6.44 22.46 -13.71
C GLY A 97 5.08 23.13 -13.74
N ALA A 98 4.07 22.47 -14.32
CA ALA A 98 2.68 22.81 -14.08
C ALA A 98 2.29 22.34 -12.65
N ALA A 99 1.80 23.26 -11.83
CA ALA A 99 1.34 22.94 -10.48
C ALA A 99 0.24 21.86 -10.52
N SER A 100 0.30 20.90 -9.59
CA SER A 100 -0.69 19.82 -9.46
C SER A 100 -0.79 18.87 -10.68
N GLN A 101 0.27 18.75 -11.48
CA GLN A 101 0.35 17.73 -12.51
C GLN A 101 0.21 16.32 -11.90
N ALA A 102 -0.79 15.57 -12.37
CA ALA A 102 -0.92 14.17 -12.00
C ALA A 102 0.20 13.35 -12.65
N GLY A 103 0.78 12.43 -11.89
CA GLY A 103 1.83 11.54 -12.35
C GLY A 103 2.52 10.80 -11.21
N LEU A 104 3.60 10.10 -11.54
CA LEU A 104 4.44 9.43 -10.57
C LEU A 104 5.43 10.45 -9.98
N MET A 105 5.32 10.70 -8.68
CA MET A 105 6.28 11.53 -7.95
C MET A 105 7.57 10.75 -7.72
N LEU A 106 8.70 11.30 -8.14
CA LEU A 106 10.03 10.72 -8.00
C LEU A 106 10.95 11.76 -7.35
N LYS A 107 11.77 11.34 -6.39
CA LYS A 107 12.82 12.21 -5.82
C LYS A 107 14.07 12.20 -6.70
N GLY A 108 14.55 13.38 -7.07
CA GLY A 108 15.82 13.56 -7.74
C GLY A 108 17.00 13.46 -6.77
N THR A 109 18.18 13.16 -7.30
CA THR A 109 19.45 13.18 -6.53
C THR A 109 19.88 14.60 -6.12
N ASP A 110 19.26 15.61 -6.71
CA ASP A 110 19.34 17.03 -6.36
C ASP A 110 18.43 17.42 -5.18
N GLY A 111 17.62 16.48 -4.67
CA GLY A 111 16.69 16.70 -3.56
C GLY A 111 15.32 17.25 -3.97
N LEU A 112 15.11 17.55 -5.25
CA LEU A 112 13.83 18.06 -5.76
C LEU A 112 12.86 16.91 -6.03
N ASP A 113 11.57 17.23 -6.02
CA ASP A 113 10.51 16.36 -6.49
C ASP A 113 10.32 16.53 -8.00
N TYR A 114 10.09 15.41 -8.69
CA TYR A 114 9.79 15.38 -10.12
C TYR A 114 8.53 14.57 -10.36
N VAL A 115 7.67 15.06 -11.24
CA VAL A 115 6.50 14.31 -11.70
C VAL A 115 6.80 13.70 -13.06
N LEU A 116 6.73 12.38 -13.16
CA LEU A 116 6.72 11.63 -14.41
C LEU A 116 5.26 11.42 -14.85
N PHE A 117 4.91 11.86 -16.06
CA PHE A 117 3.54 11.84 -16.56
C PHE A 117 3.48 11.53 -18.05
N ILE A 118 2.28 11.25 -18.56
CA ILE A 118 2.04 11.08 -20.00
C ILE A 118 1.61 12.43 -20.58
N ASP A 119 2.42 13.00 -21.47
CA ASP A 119 2.11 14.20 -22.23
C ASP A 119 1.42 13.84 -23.56
N VAL A 120 0.23 14.39 -23.78
CA VAL A 120 -0.59 14.17 -24.98
C VAL A 120 -0.75 15.45 -25.82
N SER A 121 -0.07 16.53 -25.46
CA SER A 121 -0.23 17.86 -26.09
C SER A 121 0.09 17.89 -27.59
N SER A 122 0.91 16.96 -28.08
CA SER A 122 1.27 16.82 -29.49
C SER A 122 0.31 15.93 -30.30
N GLY A 123 -0.73 15.37 -29.68
CA GLY A 123 -1.61 14.37 -30.29
C GLY A 123 -1.07 12.93 -30.22
N THR A 124 0.24 12.76 -30.03
CA THR A 124 0.87 11.46 -29.73
C THR A 124 1.30 11.43 -28.26
N PRO A 125 0.83 10.47 -27.44
CA PRO A 125 1.29 10.31 -26.07
C PRO A 125 2.81 10.10 -25.99
N SER A 126 3.48 10.83 -25.09
CA SER A 126 4.91 10.69 -24.81
C SER A 126 5.17 10.75 -23.30
N LEU A 127 6.18 10.01 -22.84
CA LEU A 127 6.59 10.08 -21.44
C LEU A 127 7.30 11.42 -21.19
N ALA A 128 6.88 12.16 -20.18
CA ALA A 128 7.39 13.47 -19.85
C ALA A 128 7.71 13.59 -18.36
N ILE A 129 8.67 14.45 -18.03
CA ILE A 129 9.09 14.72 -16.65
C ILE A 129 9.23 16.23 -16.44
N GLN A 130 8.80 16.69 -15.27
CA GLN A 130 8.92 18.08 -14.83
C GLN A 130 9.24 18.16 -13.33
N PRO A 131 9.83 19.25 -12.82
CA PRO A 131 9.84 19.55 -11.39
C PRO A 131 8.41 19.63 -10.85
N ALA A 132 8.18 19.07 -9.65
CA ALA A 132 6.89 19.13 -8.96
C ALA A 132 6.69 20.44 -8.18
#